data_AF-A0A924LV18-F1
#
_entry.id   AF-A0A924LV18-F1
#
_cell.length_a   1.000
_cell.length_b   1.000
_cell.length_c   1.000
_cell.angle_alpha   90.00
_cell.angle_beta   90.00
_cell.angle_gamma   90.00
#
_symmetry.space_group_name_H-M   'P 1'
#
loop_
_entity.id
_entity.type
_entity.pdbx_description
1 polymer ?
#
loop_
_entity_poly.entity_id
_entity_poly.type
_entity_poly.pdbx_seq_one_letter_code
_entity_poly.pdbx_strand_id
1 'polypeptide(L)'
;NWKNNFNNEKINNIKLSANTKYLNATMQLTNLKDFLYFSNDSINRQIVTPKQYNSAINYISLQVNREFKFRKFSLDNTFLFQEVKQNDKILNLPNITTRNTLYYSNFLFKKALYFQTGITLNYFTKYFANDYNSITGEFFIQKTTKIGNFPMIDVFYNAKIRQTRIFFIFEHVNTLFSKSNYLTAPNYPYRDFMFRFGLVWNFFQ
;
A
#
# COMPACT_ATOMS: atom_id res chain seq x y z
N ASN A 1 -18.46 -24.95 -14.26
CA ASN A 1 -19.65 -25.12 -13.40
C ASN A 1 -19.35 -24.39 -12.11
N TRP A 2 -20.02 -23.25 -11.84
CA TRP A 2 -19.67 -22.32 -10.74
C TRP A 2 -20.38 -22.63 -9.41
N LYS A 3 -21.11 -23.75 -9.35
CA LYS A 3 -21.82 -24.20 -8.15
C LYS A 3 -20.84 -24.90 -7.22
N ASN A 4 -20.46 -24.23 -6.14
CA ASN A 4 -19.58 -24.76 -5.10
C ASN A 4 -20.33 -24.82 -3.76
N ASN A 5 -19.97 -25.78 -2.90
CA ASN A 5 -20.53 -25.91 -1.56
C ASN A 5 -19.44 -25.57 -0.52
N PHE A 6 -19.04 -24.30 -0.48
CA PHE A 6 -18.02 -23.81 0.45
C PHE A 6 -18.61 -23.52 1.83
N ASN A 7 -17.81 -23.70 2.86
CA ASN A 7 -18.15 -23.27 4.21
C ASN A 7 -18.11 -21.74 4.33
N ASN A 8 -18.81 -21.18 5.31
CA ASN A 8 -18.70 -19.76 5.63
C ASN A 8 -17.31 -19.43 6.18
N GLU A 9 -16.69 -18.37 5.67
CA GLU A 9 -15.43 -17.85 6.19
C GLU A 9 -15.59 -17.41 7.65
N LYS A 10 -14.58 -17.72 8.46
CA LYS A 10 -14.54 -17.30 9.87
C LYS A 10 -13.32 -16.42 10.09
N ILE A 11 -13.57 -15.18 10.49
CA ILE A 11 -12.55 -14.16 10.68
C ILE A 11 -12.61 -13.68 12.13
N ASN A 12 -11.57 -14.00 12.91
CA ASN A 12 -11.39 -13.47 14.25
C ASN A 12 -10.29 -12.42 14.22
N ASN A 13 -10.60 -11.19 14.61
CA ASN A 13 -9.64 -10.09 14.59
C ASN A 13 -9.53 -9.43 15.96
N ILE A 14 -8.31 -9.28 16.45
CA ILE A 14 -7.97 -8.54 17.66
C ILE A 14 -7.05 -7.41 17.25
N LYS A 15 -7.47 -6.17 17.54
CA LYS A 15 -6.69 -4.97 17.24
C LYS A 15 -6.40 -4.21 18.53
N LEU A 16 -5.13 -3.93 18.76
CA LEU A 16 -4.64 -3.17 19.90
C LEU A 16 -3.95 -1.92 19.37
N SER A 17 -4.37 -0.75 19.85
CA SER A 17 -3.79 0.53 19.44
C SER A 17 -3.30 1.28 20.68
N ALA A 18 -2.08 1.79 20.61
CA ALA A 18 -1.44 2.59 21.64
C ALA A 18 -0.98 3.90 21.02
N ASN A 19 -1.60 5.00 21.44
CA ASN A 19 -1.24 6.34 21.01
C ASN A 19 -0.50 7.03 22.16
N THR A 20 0.78 7.29 21.97
CA THR A 20 1.61 7.97 22.96
C THR A 20 2.09 9.31 22.41
N LYS A 21 2.63 10.16 23.29
CA LYS A 21 3.23 11.44 22.90
C LYS A 21 4.35 11.28 21.85
N TYR A 22 5.05 10.15 21.86
CA TYR A 22 6.26 9.91 21.05
C TYR A 22 6.02 9.00 19.86
N LEU A 23 4.99 8.16 19.89
CA LEU A 23 4.77 7.09 18.91
C LEU A 23 3.30 6.65 18.91
N ASN A 24 2.75 6.35 17.74
CA ASN A 24 1.52 5.56 17.66
C ASN A 24 1.87 4.17 17.16
N ALA A 25 1.39 3.15 17.86
CA ALA A 25 1.53 1.76 17.46
C ALA A 25 0.16 1.11 17.36
N THR A 26 -0.02 0.23 16.39
CA THR A 26 -1.20 -0.61 16.21
C THR A 26 -0.76 -2.02 15.91
N MET A 27 -1.11 -2.95 16.77
CA MET A 27 -0.91 -4.38 16.56
C MET A 27 -2.23 -5.01 16.17
N GLN A 28 -2.22 -5.88 15.16
CA GLN A 28 -3.37 -6.64 14.72
C GLN A 28 -3.02 -8.13 14.71
N LEU A 29 -3.89 -8.95 15.30
CA LEU A 29 -3.85 -10.39 15.26
C LEU A 29 -5.12 -10.87 14.59
N THR A 30 -5.00 -11.61 13.50
CA THR A 30 -6.15 -12.12 12.76
C THR A 30 -5.99 -13.63 12.55
N ASN A 31 -7.02 -14.37 12.89
CA ASN A 31 -7.14 -15.79 12.55
C ASN A 31 -8.25 -15.93 11.51
N LEU A 32 -7.89 -16.44 10.34
CA LEU A 32 -8.82 -16.76 9.26
C LEU A 32 -8.96 -18.27 9.17
N LYS A 33 -10.19 -18.77 9.07
CA LYS A 33 -10.50 -20.16 8.74
C LYS A 33 -11.45 -20.21 7.57
N ASP A 34 -11.37 -21.29 6.80
CA ASP A 34 -12.23 -21.53 5.65
C ASP A 34 -12.08 -20.42 4.57
N PHE A 35 -10.90 -19.82 4.44
CA PHE A 35 -10.64 -18.66 3.58
C PHE A 35 -10.75 -19.00 2.09
N LEU A 36 -11.53 -18.22 1.35
CA LEU A 36 -11.74 -18.37 -0.08
C LEU A 36 -10.68 -17.62 -0.86
N TYR A 37 -10.19 -18.26 -1.90
CA TYR A 37 -9.17 -17.70 -2.76
C TYR A 37 -9.30 -18.23 -4.17
N PHE A 38 -8.80 -17.49 -5.13
CA PHE A 38 -8.71 -17.94 -6.51
C PHE A 38 -7.33 -18.50 -6.81
N SER A 39 -7.26 -19.58 -7.58
CA SER A 39 -6.00 -20.11 -8.10
C SER A 39 -6.12 -20.50 -9.56
N ASN A 40 -5.01 -20.46 -10.28
CA ASN A 40 -4.95 -20.99 -11.63
C ASN A 40 -4.78 -22.52 -11.60
N ASP A 41 -5.73 -23.25 -12.18
CA ASP A 41 -5.77 -24.72 -12.19
C ASP A 41 -5.04 -25.36 -13.36
N SER A 42 -4.59 -24.56 -14.33
CA SER A 42 -3.99 -25.09 -15.56
C SER A 42 -2.68 -24.38 -15.91
N ILE A 43 -1.73 -25.19 -16.39
CA ILE A 43 -0.38 -24.74 -16.75
C ILE A 43 -0.37 -23.99 -18.09
N ASN A 44 -1.20 -24.44 -19.05
CA ASN A 44 -1.18 -23.93 -20.43
C ASN A 44 -2.28 -22.91 -20.75
N ARG A 45 -3.34 -22.90 -19.94
CA ARG A 45 -4.47 -21.95 -20.05
C ARG A 45 -4.78 -21.40 -18.68
N GLN A 46 -4.98 -20.09 -18.59
CA GLN A 46 -5.36 -19.43 -17.34
C GLN A 46 -6.83 -19.74 -17.02
N ILE A 47 -7.05 -20.80 -16.24
CA ILE A 47 -8.37 -21.20 -15.78
C ILE A 47 -8.41 -20.90 -14.28
N VAL A 48 -9.04 -19.79 -13.94
CA VAL A 48 -9.14 -19.31 -12.57
C VAL A 48 -10.42 -19.82 -11.94
N THR A 49 -10.27 -20.55 -10.84
CA THR A 49 -11.39 -21.15 -10.10
C THR A 49 -11.32 -20.76 -8.63
N PRO A 50 -12.47 -20.61 -7.96
CA PRO A 50 -12.50 -20.39 -6.52
C PRO A 50 -12.14 -21.68 -5.78
N LYS A 51 -11.36 -21.56 -4.72
CA LYS A 51 -10.95 -22.62 -3.81
C LYS A 51 -11.11 -22.15 -2.37
N GLN A 52 -11.24 -23.11 -1.47
CA GLN A 52 -11.32 -22.85 -0.04
C GLN A 52 -10.10 -23.44 0.67
N TYR A 53 -9.48 -22.63 1.52
CA TYR A 53 -8.38 -23.05 2.36
C TYR A 53 -8.91 -23.50 3.72
N ASN A 54 -8.90 -24.82 3.94
CA ASN A 54 -9.49 -25.44 5.13
C ASN A 54 -8.62 -25.27 6.38
N SER A 55 -7.33 -24.94 6.22
CA SER A 55 -6.42 -24.70 7.35
C SER A 55 -6.52 -23.25 7.84
N ALA A 56 -6.16 -23.03 9.10
CA ALA A 56 -6.15 -21.68 9.65
C ALA A 56 -4.96 -20.86 9.09
N ILE A 57 -5.23 -19.60 8.75
CA ILE A 57 -4.22 -18.59 8.44
C ILE A 57 -4.12 -17.68 9.66
N ASN A 58 -2.93 -17.59 10.25
CA ASN A 58 -2.65 -16.66 11.34
C ASN A 58 -1.86 -15.48 10.79
N TYR A 59 -2.45 -14.30 10.85
CA TYR A 59 -1.84 -13.04 10.42
C TYR A 59 -1.54 -12.18 11.65
N ILE A 60 -0.30 -11.74 11.76
CA ILE A 60 0.12 -10.72 12.72
C ILE A 60 0.63 -9.51 11.96
N SER A 61 0.26 -8.31 12.40
CA SER A 61 0.89 -7.10 11.94
C SER A 61 1.13 -6.12 13.08
N LEU A 62 2.22 -5.38 12.95
CA LEU A 62 2.61 -4.30 13.83
C LEU A 62 2.90 -3.08 12.97
N GLN A 63 1.99 -2.10 13.06
CA GLN A 63 2.14 -0.80 12.44
C GLN A 63 2.63 0.19 13.49
N VAL A 64 3.65 0.96 13.14
CA VAL A 64 4.20 2.03 13.94
C VAL A 64 4.25 3.27 13.07
N ASN A 65 3.69 4.38 13.54
CA ASN A 65 3.80 5.65 12.86
C ASN A 65 4.17 6.79 13.81
N ARG A 66 4.92 7.75 13.26
CA ARG A 66 5.28 8.97 13.96
C ARG A 66 5.68 10.08 13.01
N GLU A 67 5.12 11.25 13.28
CA GLU A 67 5.55 12.52 12.73
C GLU A 67 6.49 13.27 13.68
N PHE A 68 7.72 13.52 13.24
CA PHE A 68 8.69 14.34 13.93
C PHE A 68 8.71 15.73 13.31
N LYS A 69 8.31 16.74 14.08
CA LYS A 69 8.34 18.16 13.64
C LYS A 69 9.54 18.86 14.25
N PHE A 70 10.36 19.46 13.39
CA PHE A 70 11.44 20.34 13.79
C PHE A 70 11.40 21.64 12.99
N ARG A 71 10.97 22.71 13.66
CA ARG A 71 10.74 24.04 13.05
C ARG A 71 9.78 23.94 11.85
N LYS A 72 10.30 24.17 10.64
CA LYS A 72 9.55 24.14 9.38
C LYS A 72 9.63 22.78 8.68
N PHE A 73 10.51 21.90 9.14
CA PHE A 73 10.69 20.57 8.60
C PHE A 73 9.88 19.57 9.42
N SER A 74 9.32 18.59 8.74
CA SER A 74 8.59 17.49 9.34
C SER A 74 8.95 16.21 8.64
N LEU A 75 9.17 15.16 9.42
CA LEU A 75 9.44 13.81 8.95
C LEU A 75 8.33 12.90 9.47
N ASP A 76 7.43 12.52 8.58
CA ASP A 76 6.34 11.58 8.86
C ASP A 76 6.75 10.18 8.42
N ASN A 77 6.81 9.25 9.37
CA ASN A 77 7.26 7.89 9.12
C ASN A 77 6.14 6.92 9.50
N THR A 78 5.91 5.96 8.64
CA THR A 78 5.07 4.80 8.90
C THR A 78 5.86 3.55 8.55
N PHE A 79 5.88 2.61 9.49
CA PHE A 79 6.49 1.30 9.34
C PHE A 79 5.43 0.25 9.66
N LEU A 80 5.30 -0.74 8.79
CA LEU A 80 4.41 -1.87 8.95
C LEU A 80 5.26 -3.13 8.81
N PHE A 81 5.33 -3.90 9.88
CA PHE A 81 5.78 -5.27 9.85
C PHE A 81 4.57 -6.20 9.86
N GLN A 82 4.60 -7.24 9.05
CA GLN A 82 3.53 -8.23 9.04
C GLN A 82 4.05 -9.61 8.65
N GLU A 83 3.42 -10.63 9.22
CA GLU A 83 3.77 -12.02 8.99
C GLU A 83 2.50 -12.86 8.91
N VAL A 84 2.49 -13.78 7.95
CA VAL A 84 1.38 -14.71 7.73
C VAL A 84 1.89 -16.12 7.95
N LYS A 85 1.44 -16.76 9.02
CA LYS A 85 1.68 -18.17 9.29
C LYS A 85 0.54 -19.00 8.70
N GLN A 86 0.89 -19.77 7.68
CA GLN A 86 0.03 -20.66 6.90
C GLN A 86 0.89 -21.82 6.37
N ASN A 87 0.30 -22.99 6.13
CA ASN A 87 1.00 -24.13 5.55
C ASN A 87 1.24 -23.93 4.04
N ASP A 88 0.20 -23.46 3.34
CA ASP A 88 0.29 -23.09 1.93
C ASP A 88 0.33 -21.56 1.77
N LYS A 89 1.07 -21.09 0.75
CA LYS A 89 1.19 -19.67 0.38
C LYS A 89 -0.10 -19.11 -0.24
N ILE A 90 -1.15 -18.96 0.57
CA ILE A 90 -2.46 -18.47 0.14
C ILE A 90 -2.55 -16.95 0.29
N LEU A 91 -2.38 -16.43 1.49
CA LEU A 91 -2.33 -14.99 1.73
C LEU A 91 -0.88 -14.52 1.68
N ASN A 92 -0.48 -13.91 0.57
CA ASN A 92 0.88 -13.45 0.37
C ASN A 92 0.94 -11.92 0.50
N LEU A 93 1.72 -11.44 1.47
CA LEU A 93 1.88 -10.03 1.77
C LEU A 93 3.37 -9.69 1.91
N PRO A 94 3.80 -8.45 1.63
CA PRO A 94 5.16 -8.03 1.94
C PRO A 94 5.39 -8.05 3.46
N ASN A 95 6.50 -8.60 3.91
CA ASN A 95 6.83 -8.65 5.33
C ASN A 95 7.03 -7.25 5.93
N ILE A 96 7.61 -6.34 5.17
CA ILE A 96 7.84 -4.97 5.58
C ILE A 96 7.28 -4.02 4.52
N THR A 97 6.54 -3.02 4.97
CA THR A 97 6.14 -1.86 4.18
C THR A 97 6.46 -0.60 4.97
N THR A 98 7.10 0.37 4.34
CA THR A 98 7.40 1.66 4.97
C THR A 98 7.07 2.80 4.03
N ARG A 99 6.58 3.88 4.63
CA ARG A 99 6.29 5.15 3.99
C ARG A 99 6.92 6.26 4.81
N ASN A 100 7.80 7.04 4.21
CA ASN A 100 8.50 8.13 4.88
C ASN A 100 8.33 9.39 4.05
N THR A 101 7.76 10.43 4.63
CA THR A 101 7.53 11.72 3.99
C THR A 101 8.33 12.78 4.73
N LEU A 102 9.39 13.28 4.08
CA LEU A 102 10.12 14.46 4.54
C LEU A 102 9.57 15.69 3.84
N TYR A 103 9.12 16.67 4.61
CA TYR A 103 8.52 17.86 4.03
C TYR A 103 8.86 19.14 4.79
N TYR A 104 8.90 20.23 4.04
CA TYR A 104 9.01 21.59 4.54
C TYR A 104 7.64 22.26 4.45
N SER A 105 7.25 22.99 5.49
CA SER A 105 6.01 23.77 5.54
C SER A 105 6.28 25.18 6.05
N ASN A 106 5.67 26.19 5.41
CA ASN A 106 5.80 27.57 5.84
C ASN A 106 4.61 28.44 5.40
N PHE A 107 4.46 29.58 6.08
CA PHE A 107 3.59 30.65 5.67
C PHE A 107 4.39 31.71 4.88
N LEU A 108 3.83 32.15 3.76
CA LEU A 108 4.36 33.20 2.88
C LEU A 108 3.36 34.36 2.79
N PHE A 109 3.80 35.52 2.28
CA PHE A 109 2.97 36.71 2.05
C PHE A 109 2.14 37.15 3.28
N LYS A 110 2.80 37.43 4.40
CA LYS A 110 2.15 37.79 5.68
C LYS A 110 1.06 36.78 6.11
N LYS A 111 1.32 35.47 5.91
CA LYS A 111 0.43 34.34 6.18
C LYS A 111 -0.79 34.20 5.25
N ALA A 112 -0.80 34.87 4.10
CA ALA A 112 -1.85 34.68 3.09
C ALA A 112 -1.75 33.34 2.34
N LEU A 113 -0.54 32.78 2.25
CA LEU A 113 -0.28 31.50 1.58
C LEU A 113 0.35 30.53 2.57
N TYR A 114 -0.26 29.36 2.76
CA TYR A 114 0.39 28.21 3.37
C TYR A 114 0.97 27.33 2.26
N PHE A 115 2.27 27.06 2.31
CA PHE A 115 2.97 26.23 1.33
C PHE A 115 3.63 25.05 2.02
N GLN A 116 3.59 23.90 1.36
CA GLN A 116 4.24 22.67 1.79
C GLN A 116 4.85 21.98 0.57
N THR A 117 6.10 21.53 0.69
CA THR A 117 6.76 20.72 -0.34
C THR A 117 7.60 19.66 0.30
N GLY A 118 7.77 18.53 -0.36
CA GLY A 118 8.53 17.44 0.20
C GLY A 118 8.68 16.27 -0.74
N ILE A 119 9.29 15.24 -0.19
CA ILE A 119 9.57 13.98 -0.84
C ILE A 119 8.90 12.87 -0.02
N THR A 120 8.21 11.96 -0.70
CA THR A 120 7.68 10.73 -0.11
C THR A 120 8.44 9.55 -0.67
N LEU A 121 8.94 8.70 0.22
CA LEU A 121 9.51 7.40 -0.09
C LEU A 121 8.51 6.33 0.34
N ASN A 122 8.10 5.48 -0.60
CA ASN A 122 7.37 4.25 -0.32
C ASN A 122 8.28 3.06 -0.66
N TYR A 123 8.29 2.04 0.21
CA TYR A 123 9.07 0.83 -0.02
C TYR A 123 8.36 -0.38 0.61
N PHE A 124 8.42 -1.52 -0.08
CA PHE A 124 7.98 -2.80 0.47
C PHE A 124 8.88 -3.94 0.00
N THR A 125 9.02 -4.96 0.84
CA THR A 125 9.86 -6.14 0.56
C THR A 125 9.28 -7.02 -0.55
N LYS A 126 10.13 -7.84 -1.19
CA LYS A 126 9.67 -8.76 -2.24
C LYS A 126 8.66 -9.77 -1.70
N TYR A 127 7.55 -9.96 -2.40
CA TYR A 127 6.54 -10.97 -2.08
C TYR A 127 5.87 -11.53 -3.34
N PHE A 128 5.18 -12.66 -3.20
CA PHE A 128 4.40 -13.26 -4.28
C PHE A 128 3.05 -12.53 -4.38
N ALA A 129 2.98 -11.47 -5.18
CA ALA A 129 1.72 -10.79 -5.42
C ALA A 129 0.75 -11.66 -6.23
N ASN A 130 -0.54 -11.48 -6.00
CA ASN A 130 -1.55 -12.10 -6.83
C ASN A 130 -1.45 -11.57 -8.26
N ASP A 131 -1.68 -12.44 -9.22
CA ASP A 131 -1.80 -12.07 -10.62
C ASP A 131 -3.27 -11.79 -10.94
N TYR A 132 -3.53 -11.07 -12.02
CA TYR A 132 -4.86 -10.60 -12.40
C TYR A 132 -5.37 -11.40 -13.60
N ASN A 133 -6.60 -11.90 -13.51
CA ASN A 133 -7.29 -12.48 -14.65
C ASN A 133 -8.26 -11.45 -15.23
N SER A 134 -7.96 -10.97 -16.44
CA SER A 134 -8.80 -9.97 -17.13
C SER A 134 -10.14 -10.52 -17.63
N ILE A 135 -10.26 -11.84 -17.81
CA ILE A 135 -11.48 -12.49 -18.29
C ILE A 135 -12.51 -12.57 -17.15
N THR A 136 -12.06 -12.95 -15.95
CA THR A 136 -12.94 -13.06 -14.78
C THR A 136 -12.96 -11.79 -13.92
N GLY A 137 -12.02 -10.86 -14.13
CA GLY A 137 -11.87 -9.66 -13.31
C GLY A 137 -11.33 -9.92 -11.89
N GLU A 138 -10.77 -11.11 -11.66
CA GLU A 138 -10.40 -11.60 -10.32
C GLU A 138 -8.89 -11.72 -10.16
N PHE A 139 -8.41 -11.45 -8.95
CA PHE A 139 -7.03 -11.72 -8.55
C PHE A 139 -6.89 -13.16 -8.09
N PHE A 140 -5.84 -13.85 -8.54
CA PHE A 140 -5.56 -15.22 -8.17
C PHE A 140 -4.13 -15.40 -7.68
N ILE A 141 -3.93 -16.40 -6.83
CA ILE A 141 -2.63 -16.70 -6.24
C ILE A 141 -1.71 -17.37 -7.27
N GLN A 142 -0.46 -16.92 -7.29
CA GLN A 142 0.62 -17.53 -8.05
C GLN A 142 1.88 -17.65 -7.19
N LYS A 143 2.80 -18.55 -7.57
CA LYS A 143 4.01 -18.89 -6.80
C LYS A 143 5.32 -18.70 -7.60
N THR A 144 5.28 -18.12 -8.79
CA THR A 144 6.40 -18.00 -9.73
C THR A 144 7.12 -16.65 -9.62
N THR A 145 6.38 -15.54 -9.63
CA THR A 145 6.94 -14.19 -9.74
C THR A 145 6.82 -13.44 -8.41
N LYS A 146 7.91 -12.79 -7.96
CA LYS A 146 7.87 -11.86 -6.84
C LYS A 146 7.93 -10.42 -7.34
N ILE A 147 7.18 -9.53 -6.72
CA ILE A 147 7.24 -8.08 -6.96
C ILE A 147 7.74 -7.34 -5.72
N GLY A 148 8.28 -6.13 -5.89
CA GLY A 148 8.73 -5.25 -4.81
C GLY A 148 10.26 -5.16 -4.67
N ASN A 149 10.70 -4.68 -3.51
CA ASN A 149 12.10 -4.36 -3.19
C ASN A 149 12.71 -3.32 -4.12
N PHE A 150 11.95 -2.26 -4.34
CA PHE A 150 12.43 -1.04 -4.97
C PHE A 150 11.75 0.15 -4.27
N PRO A 151 12.47 1.26 -4.06
CA PRO A 151 11.88 2.46 -3.53
C PRO A 151 11.07 3.17 -4.61
N MET A 152 9.93 3.73 -4.23
CA MET A 152 9.14 4.66 -5.05
C MET A 152 9.26 6.04 -4.42
N ILE A 153 9.80 6.99 -5.18
CA ILE A 153 10.06 8.35 -4.71
C ILE A 153 9.14 9.32 -5.42
N ASP A 154 8.30 10.00 -4.64
CA ASP A 154 7.37 11.02 -5.12
C ASP A 154 7.79 12.39 -4.59
N VAL A 155 7.68 13.42 -5.41
CA VAL A 155 7.90 14.82 -5.00
C VAL A 155 6.57 15.56 -5.07
N PHE A 156 6.25 16.34 -4.05
CA PHE A 156 4.98 17.07 -4.02
C PHE A 156 5.14 18.53 -3.64
N TYR A 157 4.19 19.32 -4.10
CA TYR A 157 4.04 20.75 -3.82
C TYR A 157 2.58 21.03 -3.55
N ASN A 158 2.28 21.57 -2.37
CA ASN A 158 0.95 21.96 -1.93
C ASN A 158 0.96 23.45 -1.57
N ALA A 159 -0.06 24.16 -2.03
CA ALA A 159 -0.28 25.56 -1.73
C ALA A 159 -1.74 25.75 -1.30
N LYS A 160 -1.98 26.49 -0.23
CA LYS A 160 -3.32 26.88 0.21
C LYS A 160 -3.40 28.39 0.39
N ILE A 161 -4.29 29.03 -0.37
CA ILE A 161 -4.61 30.44 -0.31
C ILE A 161 -6.09 30.56 0.06
N ARG A 162 -6.40 31.05 1.27
CA ARG A 162 -7.77 31.12 1.79
C ARG A 162 -8.52 29.78 1.62
N GLN A 163 -9.51 29.73 0.74
CA GLN A 163 -10.37 28.58 0.45
C GLN A 163 -9.86 27.69 -0.68
N THR A 164 -8.81 28.12 -1.41
CA THR A 164 -8.27 27.42 -2.57
C THR A 164 -7.03 26.65 -2.18
N ARG A 165 -7.00 25.35 -2.49
CA ARG A 165 -5.83 24.48 -2.36
C ARG A 165 -5.41 24.02 -3.75
N ILE A 166 -4.14 24.20 -4.07
CA ILE A 166 -3.51 23.74 -5.30
C ILE A 166 -2.48 22.70 -4.90
N PHE A 167 -2.40 21.59 -5.61
CA PHE A 167 -1.38 20.57 -5.39
C PHE A 167 -0.81 20.06 -6.71
N PHE A 168 0.47 19.72 -6.65
CA PHE A 168 1.23 19.08 -7.71
C PHE A 168 1.98 17.89 -7.11
N ILE A 169 1.95 16.76 -7.79
CA ILE A 169 2.63 15.54 -7.39
C ILE A 169 3.35 14.98 -8.62
N PHE A 170 4.66 14.79 -8.46
CA PHE A 170 5.52 14.10 -9.40
C PHE A 170 5.74 12.71 -8.83
N GLU A 171 5.01 11.73 -9.36
CA GLU A 171 5.06 10.35 -8.88
C GLU A 171 6.22 9.61 -9.54
N HIS A 172 6.86 8.73 -8.75
CA HIS A 172 7.86 7.78 -9.21
C HIS A 172 9.06 8.43 -9.95
N VAL A 173 9.55 9.57 -9.45
CA VAL A 173 10.63 10.38 -10.05
C VAL A 173 11.92 9.58 -10.26
N ASN A 174 12.17 8.56 -9.44
CA ASN A 174 13.34 7.71 -9.56
C ASN A 174 13.36 6.83 -10.82
N THR A 175 12.25 6.68 -11.56
CA THR A 175 12.26 6.01 -12.88
C THR A 175 13.04 6.81 -13.93
N LEU A 176 13.11 8.14 -13.78
CA LEU A 176 13.85 9.01 -14.70
C LEU A 176 15.36 8.75 -14.66
N PHE A 177 15.86 8.20 -13.54
CA PHE A 177 17.28 7.99 -13.29
C PHE A 177 17.67 6.51 -13.17
N SER A 178 16.69 5.60 -13.11
CA SER A 178 16.92 4.16 -12.95
C SER A 178 16.01 3.36 -13.87
N LYS A 179 16.62 2.59 -14.78
CA LYS A 179 15.94 1.59 -15.62
C LYS A 179 15.73 0.32 -14.80
N SER A 180 14.65 0.27 -14.01
CA SER A 180 14.27 -0.94 -13.28
C SER A 180 12.93 -1.47 -13.76
N ASN A 181 12.77 -2.79 -13.73
CA ASN A 181 11.51 -3.46 -14.02
C ASN A 181 10.61 -3.37 -12.79
N TYR A 182 9.98 -2.21 -12.61
CA TYR A 182 8.98 -2.00 -11.59
C TYR A 182 7.71 -2.75 -11.99
N LEU A 183 7.12 -3.53 -11.09
CA LEU A 183 5.90 -4.31 -11.36
C LEU A 183 4.82 -3.97 -10.31
N THR A 184 3.59 -3.72 -10.76
CA THR A 184 2.41 -3.54 -9.89
C THR A 184 1.78 -4.89 -9.52
N ALA A 185 1.80 -5.81 -10.46
CA ALA A 185 1.36 -7.19 -10.33
C ALA A 185 2.26 -8.05 -11.24
N PRO A 186 2.28 -9.39 -11.07
CA PRO A 186 2.98 -10.28 -12.01
C PRO A 186 2.59 -9.94 -13.45
N ASN A 187 3.56 -9.79 -14.36
CA ASN A 187 3.35 -9.43 -15.77
C ASN A 187 2.73 -8.03 -16.04
N TYR A 188 2.52 -7.20 -15.02
CA TYR A 188 2.03 -5.83 -15.17
C TYR A 188 3.07 -4.81 -14.70
N PRO A 189 3.62 -3.99 -15.61
CA PRO A 189 4.57 -2.96 -15.22
C PRO A 189 3.94 -1.96 -14.24
N TYR A 190 4.78 -1.42 -13.37
CA TYR A 190 4.42 -0.26 -12.55
C TYR A 190 4.39 0.97 -13.43
N ARG A 191 3.61 1.98 -13.00
CA ARG A 191 3.51 3.24 -13.73
C ARG A 191 4.88 3.91 -13.75
N ASP A 192 5.29 4.37 -14.92
CA ASP A 192 6.43 5.27 -15.05
C ASP A 192 6.12 6.63 -14.40
N PHE A 193 7.09 7.53 -14.44
CA PHE A 193 6.95 8.91 -13.99
C PHE A 193 5.63 9.53 -14.46
N MET A 194 4.89 10.10 -13.51
CA MET A 194 3.61 10.74 -13.79
C MET A 194 3.49 12.06 -13.04
N PHE A 195 3.02 13.09 -13.76
CA PHE A 195 2.68 14.38 -13.17
C PHE A 195 1.18 14.44 -12.93
N ARG A 196 0.79 14.75 -11.68
CA ARG A 196 -0.60 15.01 -11.30
C ARG A 196 -0.71 16.41 -10.72
N PHE A 197 -1.78 17.09 -11.08
CA PHE A 197 -2.13 18.38 -10.49
C PHE A 197 -3.61 18.38 -10.09
N GLY A 198 -3.97 19.23 -9.15
CA GLY A 198 -5.37 19.45 -8.82
C GLY A 198 -5.60 20.72 -8.05
N LEU A 199 -6.85 21.17 -8.10
CA LEU A 199 -7.33 22.37 -7.44
C LEU A 199 -8.60 22.00 -6.67
N VAL A 200 -8.63 22.35 -5.39
CA VAL A 200 -9.81 22.22 -4.53
C VAL A 200 -10.20 23.62 -4.10
N TRP A 201 -11.42 24.04 -4.44
CA TRP A 201 -11.96 25.33 -4.03
C TRP A 201 -13.23 25.11 -3.22
N ASN A 202 -13.18 25.51 -1.94
CA ASN A 202 -14.34 25.47 -1.07
C ASN A 202 -15.10 26.79 -1.16
N PHE A 203 -16.21 26.81 -1.91
CA PHE A 203 -17.03 28.02 -2.11
C PHE A 203 -17.68 28.55 -0.82
N PHE A 204 -17.93 27.65 0.14
CA PHE A 204 -18.56 27.97 1.41
C PHE A 204 -17.67 27.45 2.54
N GLN A 205 -17.43 28.29 3.55
CA GLN A 205 -16.63 27.96 4.73
C GLN A 205 -17.26 28.56 5.98
#